data_AF-A0A2W5T9B4-F1
#
_entry.id   AF-A0A2W5T9B4-F1
#
_cell.length_a   1.000
_cell.length_b   1.000
_cell.length_c   1.000
_cell.angle_alpha   90.00
_cell.angle_beta   90.00
_cell.angle_gamma   90.00
#
_symmetry.space_group_name_H-M   'P 1'
#
loop_
_entity.id
_entity.type
_entity.pdbx_description
1 polymer ?
#
loop_
_entity_poly.entity_id
_entity_poly.type
_entity_poly.pdbx_seq_one_letter_code
_entity_poly.pdbx_strand_id
1 'polypeptide(L)'
;MKELDVDATLNLLNRIMEFELAGVVRYTHYSLMVAGPNRIPIVAFMKAQATESLLHAQTAGEILVGLGGHPTLSIAEIPESYKHSVKDILEESLSHERSALEIYKSLLEVVEDSSVYLEEYARTQIAQEEMHGLEVRKMLRDVGVHHAHGEFPHAHAEAQRDEKKKDKKEKKEKKKKKHEDD
;
A
#
# COMPACT_ATOMS: atom_id res chain seq x y z
N MET A 1 -20.61 -1.23 23.31
CA MET A 1 -19.44 -0.43 23.67
C MET A 1 -18.70 -1.07 24.83
N LYS A 2 -17.58 -1.71 24.52
CA LYS A 2 -16.59 -2.24 25.46
C LYS A 2 -15.80 -1.08 26.11
N GLU A 3 -15.16 -1.37 27.24
CA GLU A 3 -14.23 -0.43 27.86
C GLU A 3 -12.95 -0.32 27.00
N LEU A 4 -12.39 0.88 26.90
CA LEU A 4 -11.17 1.12 26.12
C LEU A 4 -9.97 0.52 26.85
N ASP A 5 -9.20 -0.33 26.16
CA ASP A 5 -7.87 -0.73 26.61
C ASP A 5 -6.89 0.43 26.37
N VAL A 6 -6.77 1.30 27.38
CA VAL A 6 -5.96 2.51 27.29
C VAL A 6 -4.50 2.17 27.08
N ASP A 7 -3.94 1.22 27.82
CA ASP A 7 -2.51 0.88 27.72
C ASP A 7 -2.16 0.31 26.34
N ALA A 8 -2.97 -0.59 25.79
CA ALA A 8 -2.76 -1.10 24.44
C ALA A 8 -2.89 0.01 23.38
N THR A 9 -3.87 0.90 23.54
CA THR A 9 -4.08 2.05 22.65
C THR A 9 -2.89 3.00 22.67
N LEU A 10 -2.39 3.36 23.85
CA LEU A 10 -1.23 4.25 24.01
C LEU A 10 0.04 3.65 23.37
N ASN A 11 0.27 2.34 23.57
CA ASN A 11 1.41 1.66 22.97
C ASN A 11 1.34 1.65 21.43
N LEU A 12 0.16 1.42 20.86
CA LEU A 12 -0.03 1.45 19.41
C LEU A 12 0.10 2.86 18.83
N LEU A 13 -0.44 3.88 19.49
CA LEU A 13 -0.30 5.27 19.05
C LEU A 13 1.16 5.74 19.07
N ASN A 14 1.94 5.36 20.09
CA ASN A 14 3.38 5.61 20.11
C ASN A 14 4.08 4.93 18.93
N ARG A 15 3.77 3.65 18.69
CA ARG A 15 4.34 2.90 17.57
C ARG A 15 3.98 3.49 16.21
N ILE A 16 2.74 3.95 16.03
CA ILE A 16 2.30 4.66 14.82
C ILE A 16 3.10 5.93 14.65
N MET A 17 3.19 6.77 15.69
CA MET A 17 3.94 8.02 15.63
C MET A 17 5.41 7.78 15.25
N GLU A 18 6.09 6.82 15.88
CA GLU A 18 7.47 6.45 15.54
C GLU A 18 7.61 5.95 14.09
N PHE A 19 6.64 5.18 13.61
CA PHE A 19 6.63 4.62 12.25
C PHE A 19 6.42 5.71 11.19
N GLU A 20 5.50 6.64 11.45
CA GLU A 20 5.21 7.77 10.57
C GLU A 20 6.37 8.78 10.54
N LEU A 21 7.02 9.05 11.68
CA LEU A 21 8.26 9.84 11.70
C LEU A 21 9.39 9.17 10.89
N ALA A 22 9.49 7.84 10.94
CA ALA A 22 10.39 7.10 10.06
C ALA A 22 10.01 7.24 8.57
N GLY A 23 8.71 7.31 8.26
CA GLY A 23 8.17 7.65 6.94
C GLY A 23 8.63 9.04 6.45
N VAL A 24 8.59 10.06 7.32
CA VAL A 24 9.11 11.41 7.00
C VAL A 24 10.56 11.34 6.55
N VAL A 25 11.41 10.63 7.31
CA VAL A 25 12.83 10.47 6.98
C VAL A 25 13.01 9.69 5.67
N ARG A 26 12.31 8.56 5.51
CA ARG A 26 12.37 7.70 4.32
C ARG A 26 12.00 8.47 3.05
N TYR A 27 10.83 9.11 3.03
CA TYR A 27 10.34 9.81 1.85
C TYR A 27 11.16 11.06 1.53
N THR A 28 11.65 11.76 2.56
CA THR A 28 12.61 12.85 2.37
C THR A 28 13.88 12.34 1.68
N HIS A 29 14.45 11.26 2.19
CA HIS A 29 15.64 10.61 1.62
C HIS A 29 15.42 10.21 0.16
N TYR A 30 14.35 9.48 -0.15
CA TYR A 30 14.06 9.07 -1.53
C TYR A 30 13.84 10.25 -2.47
N SER A 31 13.25 11.36 -2.00
CA SER A 31 13.12 12.56 -2.81
C SER A 31 14.48 13.14 -3.26
N LEU A 32 15.55 12.88 -2.51
CA LEU A 32 16.92 13.28 -2.82
C LEU A 32 17.62 12.27 -3.75
N MET A 33 17.30 10.99 -3.59
CA MET A 33 17.95 9.90 -4.33
C MET A 33 17.39 9.68 -5.74
N VAL A 34 16.15 10.11 -6.01
CA VAL A 34 15.52 9.96 -7.34
C VAL A 34 16.25 10.84 -8.38
N ALA A 35 16.89 10.19 -9.35
CA ALA A 35 17.69 10.83 -10.40
C ALA A 35 17.22 10.44 -11.82
N GLY A 36 17.69 11.20 -12.82
CA GLY A 36 17.46 10.91 -14.25
C GLY A 36 16.30 11.68 -14.89
N PRO A 37 15.91 11.28 -16.13
CA PRO A 37 14.75 11.83 -16.84
C PRO A 37 13.45 11.58 -16.08
N ASN A 38 12.45 12.45 -16.25
CA ASN A 38 11.13 12.33 -15.62
C ASN A 38 11.14 12.30 -14.08
N ARG A 39 12.26 12.64 -13.43
CA ARG A 39 12.39 12.64 -11.96
C ARG A 39 11.48 13.64 -11.25
N ILE A 40 11.16 14.77 -11.88
CA ILE A 40 10.45 15.90 -11.26
C ILE A 40 9.11 15.45 -10.62
N PRO A 41 8.19 14.77 -11.32
CA PRO A 41 6.95 14.28 -10.71
C PRO A 41 7.17 13.27 -9.59
N ILE A 42 8.19 12.40 -9.69
CA ILE A 42 8.47 11.40 -8.65
C ILE A 42 9.03 12.06 -7.39
N VAL A 43 9.93 13.04 -7.55
CA VAL A 43 10.44 13.84 -6.42
C VAL A 43 9.30 14.60 -5.75
N ALA A 44 8.38 15.19 -6.53
CA ALA A 44 7.21 15.86 -5.99
C ALA A 44 6.30 14.91 -5.21
N PHE A 45 6.05 13.71 -5.75
CA PHE A 45 5.30 12.65 -5.07
C PHE A 45 5.96 12.28 -3.73
N MET A 46 7.26 11.98 -3.71
CA MET A 46 7.97 11.61 -2.47
C MET A 46 7.93 12.73 -1.43
N LYS A 47 8.05 14.00 -1.82
CA LYS A 47 7.91 15.13 -0.89
C LYS A 47 6.51 15.26 -0.31
N ALA A 48 5.48 14.96 -1.11
CA ALA A 48 4.11 14.95 -0.63
C ALA A 48 3.91 13.85 0.42
N GLN A 49 4.40 12.63 0.17
CA GLN A 49 4.34 11.53 1.14
C GLN A 49 5.10 11.85 2.43
N ALA A 50 6.29 12.49 2.35
CA ALA A 50 6.99 12.95 3.54
C ALA A 50 6.18 13.97 4.38
N THR A 51 5.44 14.84 3.70
CA THR A 51 4.58 15.85 4.38
C THR A 51 3.36 15.19 5.02
N GLU A 52 2.76 14.22 4.35
CA GLU A 52 1.62 13.45 4.84
C GLU A 52 1.98 12.57 6.04
N SER A 53 3.11 11.85 6.00
CA SER A 53 3.60 11.10 7.16
C SER A 53 3.85 11.99 8.38
N LEU A 54 4.31 13.24 8.18
CA LEU A 54 4.46 14.17 9.30
C LEU A 54 3.10 14.52 9.93
N LEU A 55 2.08 14.73 9.10
CA LEU A 55 0.72 14.98 9.58
C LEU A 55 0.16 13.76 10.32
N HIS A 56 0.41 12.55 9.83
CA HIS A 56 0.01 11.31 10.50
C HIS A 56 0.68 11.15 11.88
N ALA A 57 1.99 11.37 11.93
CA ALA A 57 2.76 11.34 13.19
C ALA A 57 2.22 12.35 14.20
N GLN A 58 1.97 13.60 13.77
CA GLN A 58 1.42 14.64 14.62
C GLN A 58 0.02 14.27 15.13
N THR A 59 -0.84 13.77 14.26
CA THR A 59 -2.20 13.37 14.64
C THR A 59 -2.18 12.23 15.67
N ALA A 60 -1.36 11.20 15.44
CA ALA A 60 -1.20 10.09 16.39
C ALA A 60 -0.65 10.59 17.75
N GLY A 61 0.32 11.51 17.73
CA GLY A 61 0.90 12.11 18.93
C GLY A 61 -0.10 12.96 19.73
N GLU A 62 -0.94 13.75 19.07
CA GLU A 62 -1.99 14.54 19.73
C GLU A 62 -3.01 13.63 20.42
N ILE A 63 -3.45 12.55 19.76
CA ILE A 63 -4.35 11.56 20.35
C ILE A 63 -3.67 10.87 21.54
N LEU A 64 -2.41 10.47 21.40
CA LEU A 64 -1.63 9.82 22.45
C LEU A 64 -1.56 10.68 23.71
N VAL A 65 -1.19 11.96 23.58
CA VAL A 65 -1.11 12.90 24.71
C VAL A 65 -2.50 13.19 25.27
N GLY A 66 -3.52 13.30 24.41
CA GLY A 66 -4.91 13.47 24.83
C GLY A 66 -5.44 12.34 25.71
N LEU A 67 -4.92 11.12 25.54
CA LEU A 67 -5.22 9.95 26.38
C LEU A 67 -4.29 9.82 27.61
N GLY A 68 -3.41 10.80 27.85
CA GLY A 68 -2.47 10.80 28.98
C GLY A 68 -1.16 10.05 28.73
N GLY A 69 -0.89 9.64 27.48
CA GLY A 69 0.37 9.01 27.09
C GLY A 69 1.54 9.99 26.97
N HIS A 70 2.75 9.44 27.04
CA HIS A 70 3.98 10.19 26.78
C HIS A 70 4.55 9.78 25.40
N PRO A 71 4.68 10.72 24.45
CA PRO A 71 5.35 10.48 23.17
C PRO A 71 6.81 10.09 23.37
N THR A 72 7.28 9.04 22.70
CA THR A 72 8.72 8.76 22.67
C THR A 72 9.47 9.80 21.81
N LEU A 73 10.79 9.85 21.97
CA LEU A 73 11.68 10.63 21.09
C LEU A 73 12.33 9.75 20.00
N SER A 74 11.79 8.55 19.79
CA SER A 74 12.33 7.55 18.88
C SER A 74 11.68 7.62 17.50
N ILE A 75 12.27 6.95 16.54
CA ILE A 75 11.65 6.63 15.25
C ILE A 75 11.83 5.12 14.99
N ALA A 76 10.93 4.54 14.20
CA ALA A 76 11.06 3.15 13.80
C ALA A 76 12.30 2.93 12.91
N GLU A 77 12.78 1.69 12.85
CA GLU A 77 13.89 1.34 11.96
C GLU A 77 13.54 1.58 10.49
N ILE A 78 14.53 2.09 9.73
CA ILE A 78 14.38 2.42 8.31
C ILE A 78 15.28 1.47 7.50
N PRO A 79 14.80 0.28 7.11
CA PRO A 79 15.54 -0.58 6.21
C PRO A 79 15.65 0.07 4.81
N GLU A 80 16.84 -0.03 4.22
CA GLU A 80 17.22 0.51 2.92
C GLU A 80 18.12 -0.49 2.18
N SER A 81 17.86 -0.76 0.90
CA SER A 81 18.70 -1.67 0.09
C SER A 81 19.93 -1.01 -0.55
N TYR A 82 20.08 0.30 -0.39
CA TYR A 82 21.05 1.16 -1.10
C TYR A 82 20.93 1.13 -2.63
N LYS A 83 19.77 0.70 -3.14
CA LYS A 83 19.42 0.76 -4.57
C LYS A 83 18.40 1.86 -4.80
N HIS A 84 18.69 2.73 -5.76
CA HIS A 84 17.92 3.95 -5.99
C HIS A 84 17.36 4.06 -7.40
N SER A 85 17.15 2.93 -8.07
CA SER A 85 16.29 2.99 -9.25
C SER A 85 14.87 3.38 -8.80
N VAL A 86 14.11 4.02 -9.70
CA VAL A 86 12.70 4.34 -9.42
C VAL A 86 11.91 3.10 -9.01
N LYS A 87 12.27 1.93 -9.58
CA LYS A 87 11.64 0.66 -9.22
C LYS A 87 11.92 0.29 -7.77
N ASP A 88 13.19 0.27 -7.38
CA ASP A 88 13.61 -0.13 -6.02
C ASP A 88 12.98 0.79 -4.98
N ILE A 89 13.02 2.10 -5.21
CA ILE A 89 12.41 3.10 -4.33
C ILE A 89 10.90 2.86 -4.17
N LEU A 90 10.17 2.65 -5.27
CA LEU A 90 8.73 2.41 -5.20
C LEU A 90 8.38 1.06 -4.57
N GLU A 91 9.20 0.03 -4.75
CA GLU A 91 9.03 -1.27 -4.08
C GLU A 91 9.25 -1.15 -2.56
N GLU A 92 10.26 -0.39 -2.13
CA GLU A 92 10.52 -0.09 -0.72
C GLU A 92 9.40 0.78 -0.10
N SER A 93 8.92 1.80 -0.83
CA SER A 93 7.74 2.59 -0.42
C SER A 93 6.51 1.70 -0.28
N LEU A 94 6.22 0.81 -1.23
CA LEU A 94 5.08 -0.10 -1.14
C LEU A 94 5.17 -1.04 0.07
N SER A 95 6.38 -1.46 0.43
CA SER A 95 6.61 -2.25 1.66
C SER A 95 6.35 -1.44 2.92
N HIS A 96 6.69 -0.14 2.90
CA HIS A 96 6.41 0.77 4.00
C HIS A 96 4.89 0.94 4.20
N GLU A 97 4.12 1.21 3.15
CA GLU A 97 2.66 1.38 3.27
C GLU A 97 1.96 0.12 3.77
N ARG A 98 2.43 -1.06 3.33
CA ARG A 98 1.90 -2.33 3.85
C ARG A 98 2.15 -2.46 5.35
N SER A 99 3.29 -2.00 5.83
CA SER A 99 3.64 -2.09 7.25
C SER A 99 2.83 -1.08 8.07
N ALA A 100 2.64 0.15 7.58
CA ALA A 100 1.75 1.15 8.19
C ALA A 100 0.32 0.61 8.32
N LEU A 101 -0.21 0.06 7.22
CA LEU A 101 -1.55 -0.53 7.16
C LEU A 101 -1.78 -1.59 8.24
N GLU A 102 -0.83 -2.49 8.47
CA GLU A 102 -0.97 -3.53 9.51
C GLU A 102 -0.93 -2.94 10.92
N ILE A 103 -0.16 -1.86 11.16
CA ILE A 103 -0.16 -1.17 12.45
C ILE A 103 -1.51 -0.49 12.69
N TYR A 104 -2.08 0.18 11.68
CA TYR A 104 -3.39 0.82 11.81
C TYR A 104 -4.53 -0.19 11.98
N LYS A 105 -4.48 -1.35 11.31
CA LYS A 105 -5.41 -2.45 11.57
C LYS A 105 -5.33 -2.95 13.01
N SER A 106 -4.11 -3.08 13.54
CA SER A 106 -3.92 -3.45 14.95
C SER A 106 -4.54 -2.42 15.90
N LEU A 107 -4.44 -1.11 15.58
CA LEU A 107 -5.14 -0.07 16.33
C LEU A 107 -6.65 -0.25 16.26
N LEU A 108 -7.21 -0.46 15.05
CA LEU A 108 -8.64 -0.67 14.86
C LEU A 108 -9.17 -1.83 15.71
N GLU A 109 -8.49 -2.97 15.73
CA GLU A 109 -8.86 -4.13 16.55
C GLU A 109 -8.93 -3.81 18.05
N VAL A 110 -8.03 -2.96 18.55
CA VAL A 110 -8.03 -2.54 19.96
C VAL A 110 -9.20 -1.60 20.24
N VAL A 111 -9.43 -0.61 19.36
CA VAL A 111 -10.36 0.49 19.64
C VAL A 111 -11.80 0.25 19.17
N GLU A 112 -12.05 -0.75 18.30
CA GLU A 112 -13.39 -1.05 17.78
C GLU A 112 -14.40 -1.36 18.89
N ASP A 113 -15.63 -0.85 18.77
CA ASP A 113 -16.67 -0.90 19.81
C ASP A 113 -16.22 -0.34 21.18
N SER A 114 -15.11 0.40 21.31
CA SER A 114 -14.73 1.05 22.59
C SER A 114 -14.74 2.57 22.51
N SER A 115 -14.39 3.12 21.34
CA SER A 115 -14.37 4.56 21.10
C SER A 115 -14.68 4.84 19.64
N VAL A 116 -15.84 5.46 19.39
CA VAL A 116 -16.25 5.85 18.03
C VAL A 116 -15.21 6.76 17.38
N TYR A 117 -14.63 7.68 18.16
CA TYR A 117 -13.62 8.61 17.65
C TYR A 117 -12.34 7.89 17.19
N LEU A 118 -11.80 7.00 18.03
CA LEU A 118 -10.57 6.26 17.70
C LEU A 118 -10.79 5.24 16.60
N GLU A 119 -11.96 4.62 16.58
CA GLU A 119 -12.37 3.70 15.51
C GLU A 119 -12.42 4.42 14.16
N GLU A 120 -13.05 5.59 14.10
CA GLU A 120 -13.13 6.37 12.86
C GLU A 120 -11.74 6.88 12.42
N TYR A 121 -10.90 7.29 13.38
CA TYR A 121 -9.51 7.62 13.10
C TYR A 121 -8.76 6.45 12.47
N ALA A 122 -8.79 5.26 13.08
CA ALA A 122 -8.10 4.09 12.56
C ALA A 122 -8.63 3.67 11.18
N ARG A 123 -9.96 3.69 10.96
CA ARG A 123 -10.57 3.39 9.65
C ARG A 123 -10.15 4.39 8.57
N THR A 124 -10.07 5.67 8.91
CA THR A 124 -9.63 6.72 7.99
C THR A 124 -8.19 6.50 7.56
N GLN A 125 -7.28 6.25 8.51
CA GLN A 125 -5.87 5.98 8.20
C GLN A 125 -5.70 4.70 7.38
N ILE A 126 -6.44 3.63 7.70
CA ILE A 126 -6.45 2.39 6.89
C ILE A 126 -6.83 2.68 5.44
N ALA A 127 -7.89 3.46 5.22
CA ALA A 127 -8.32 3.81 3.87
C ALA A 127 -7.26 4.63 3.12
N GLN A 128 -6.59 5.57 3.79
CA GLN A 128 -5.49 6.34 3.21
C GLN A 128 -4.32 5.42 2.81
N GLU A 129 -3.87 4.52 3.69
CA GLU A 129 -2.76 3.61 3.37
C GLU A 129 -3.09 2.63 2.24
N GLU A 130 -4.35 2.18 2.16
CA GLU A 130 -4.81 1.40 1.01
C GLU A 130 -4.76 2.19 -0.30
N MET A 131 -5.13 3.48 -0.26
CA MET A 131 -5.03 4.40 -1.39
C MET A 131 -3.58 4.66 -1.79
N HIS A 132 -2.68 4.92 -0.83
CA HIS A 132 -1.25 5.08 -1.08
C HIS A 132 -0.67 3.84 -1.77
N GLY A 133 -0.96 2.66 -1.22
CA GLY A 133 -0.54 1.39 -1.81
C GLY A 133 -1.09 1.17 -3.23
N LEU A 134 -2.31 1.61 -3.54
CA LEU A 134 -2.87 1.55 -4.89
C LEU A 134 -2.12 2.48 -5.86
N GLU A 135 -1.78 3.69 -5.43
CA GLU A 135 -1.06 4.66 -6.26
C GLU A 135 0.37 4.17 -6.54
N VAL A 136 1.10 3.70 -5.53
CA VAL A 136 2.45 3.14 -5.73
C VAL A 136 2.42 1.91 -6.64
N ARG A 137 1.42 1.02 -6.47
CA ARG A 137 1.23 -0.12 -7.38
C ARG A 137 0.98 0.32 -8.82
N LYS A 138 0.25 1.41 -9.02
CA LYS A 138 -0.01 1.97 -10.35
C LYS A 138 1.27 2.55 -10.96
N MET A 139 2.06 3.26 -10.16
CA MET A 139 3.38 3.77 -10.58
C MET A 139 4.33 2.62 -10.99
N LEU A 140 4.29 1.49 -10.28
CA LEU A 140 5.13 0.33 -10.57
C LEU A 140 4.80 -0.41 -11.88
N ARG A 141 3.59 -0.29 -12.44
CA ARG A 141 3.14 -1.12 -13.59
C ARG A 141 4.03 -0.98 -14.83
N ASP A 142 4.55 0.22 -15.09
CA ASP A 142 5.34 0.51 -16.29
C ASP A 142 6.81 0.81 -15.97
N VAL A 143 7.23 0.68 -14.70
CA VAL A 143 8.62 0.90 -14.29
C VAL A 143 9.42 -0.38 -14.51
N GLY A 144 10.14 -0.42 -15.63
CA GLY A 144 11.11 -1.48 -15.95
C GLY A 144 10.61 -2.56 -16.91
N VAL A 145 9.46 -2.36 -17.58
CA VAL A 145 8.96 -3.30 -18.59
C VAL A 145 8.81 -2.58 -19.94
N HIS A 146 9.59 -2.99 -20.94
CA HIS A 146 9.26 -2.77 -22.35
C HIS A 146 8.10 -3.70 -22.75
N HIS A 147 6.92 -3.53 -22.14
CA HIS A 147 5.70 -4.18 -22.62
C HIS A 147 4.81 -3.14 -23.27
N ALA A 148 4.20 -3.53 -24.38
CA ALA A 148 3.28 -2.71 -25.12
C ALA A 148 2.21 -2.18 -24.16
N HIS A 149 2.07 -0.86 -24.13
CA HIS A 149 1.21 -0.09 -23.25
C HIS A 149 -0.16 -0.73 -22.97
N GLY A 150 -0.58 -0.73 -21.70
CA GLY A 150 -1.99 -0.53 -21.36
C GLY A 150 -2.95 -1.72 -21.39
N GLU A 151 -2.47 -2.98 -21.41
CA GLU A 151 -3.39 -4.11 -21.24
C GLU A 151 -3.77 -4.30 -19.76
N PHE A 152 -4.92 -3.73 -19.37
CA PHE A 152 -5.62 -4.21 -18.18
C PHE A 152 -6.04 -5.66 -18.46
N PRO A 153 -5.78 -6.63 -17.57
CA PRO A 153 -6.31 -7.98 -17.73
C PRO A 153 -7.83 -7.91 -17.68
N HIS A 154 -8.46 -7.83 -18.86
CA HIS A 154 -9.89 -7.94 -19.00
C HIS A 154 -10.25 -9.41 -18.76
N ALA A 155 -10.86 -9.73 -17.62
CA ALA A 155 -11.39 -11.07 -17.31
C ALA A 155 -12.31 -11.61 -18.42
N HIS A 156 -12.96 -10.73 -19.18
CA HIS A 156 -13.75 -11.10 -20.37
C HIS A 156 -12.94 -11.68 -21.53
N ALA A 157 -11.67 -11.28 -21.69
CA ALA A 157 -10.83 -11.73 -22.81
C ALA A 157 -10.33 -13.17 -22.59
N GLU A 158 -10.10 -13.58 -21.34
CA GLU A 158 -9.71 -14.96 -21.00
C GLU A 158 -10.90 -15.92 -21.15
N ALA A 159 -12.08 -15.54 -20.68
CA ALA A 159 -13.31 -16.33 -20.84
C ALA A 159 -13.65 -16.60 -22.33
N GLN A 160 -13.53 -15.59 -23.19
CA GLN A 160 -13.77 -15.74 -24.64
C GLN A 160 -12.69 -16.57 -25.35
N ARG A 161 -11.44 -16.54 -24.87
CA ARG A 161 -10.35 -17.37 -25.41
C ARG A 161 -10.58 -18.85 -25.05
N ASP A 162 -11.07 -19.13 -23.85
CA ASP A 162 -11.36 -20.49 -23.42
C ASP A 162 -12.63 -21.07 -24.06
N GLU A 163 -13.68 -20.26 -24.27
CA GLU A 163 -14.84 -20.65 -25.08
C GLU A 163 -14.46 -20.96 -26.53
N LYS A 164 -13.66 -20.10 -27.19
CA LYS A 164 -13.17 -20.37 -28.55
C LYS A 164 -12.30 -21.62 -28.64
N LYS A 165 -11.52 -21.93 -27.60
CA LYS A 165 -10.73 -23.18 -27.53
C LYS A 165 -11.64 -24.41 -27.39
N LYS A 166 -12.69 -24.35 -26.57
CA LYS A 166 -13.69 -25.42 -26.43
C LYS A 166 -14.43 -25.68 -27.74
N ASP A 167 -14.93 -24.63 -28.40
CA ASP A 167 -15.61 -24.73 -29.69
C ASP A 167 -14.74 -25.35 -30.79
N LYS A 168 -13.44 -24.99 -30.82
CA LYS A 168 -12.49 -25.52 -31.80
C LYS A 168 -12.15 -26.99 -31.52
N LYS A 169 -12.14 -27.41 -30.25
CA LYS A 169 -11.94 -28.81 -29.84
C LYS A 169 -13.16 -29.67 -30.22
N GLU A 170 -14.38 -29.20 -29.93
CA GLU A 170 -15.61 -29.90 -30.33
C GLU A 170 -15.75 -30.04 -31.85
N LYS A 171 -15.42 -29.00 -32.62
CA LYS A 171 -15.43 -29.07 -34.09
C LYS A 171 -14.40 -30.06 -34.63
N LYS A 172 -13.25 -30.22 -33.97
CA LYS A 172 -12.24 -31.23 -34.33
C LYS A 172 -12.70 -32.66 -34.01
N GLU A 173 -13.34 -32.88 -32.87
CA GLU A 173 -13.88 -34.20 -32.49
C GLU A 173 -15.05 -34.62 -33.39
N LYS A 174 -15.95 -33.70 -33.73
CA LYS A 174 -17.04 -33.95 -34.70
C LYS A 174 -16.53 -34.27 -36.12
N LYS A 175 -15.40 -33.67 -36.53
CA LYS A 175 -14.75 -33.99 -37.81
C LYS A 175 -14.04 -35.35 -37.81
N LYS A 176 -13.48 -35.77 -36.68
CA LYS A 176 -12.87 -37.11 -36.54
C LYS A 176 -13.91 -38.22 -36.60
N LYS A 177 -15.03 -38.07 -35.89
CA LYS A 177 -16.12 -39.06 -35.91
C LYS A 177 -16.77 -39.23 -37.29
N LYS A 178 -16.86 -38.16 -38.09
CA LYS A 178 -17.36 -38.23 -39.47
C LYS A 178 -16.45 -38.95 -40.47
N HIS A 179 -15.20 -39.25 -40.10
CA HIS A 179 -14.25 -39.95 -40.96
C HIS A 179 -14.03 -41.42 -40.55
N GLU A 180 -14.68 -41.89 -39.48
CA GLU A 180 -14.63 -43.29 -39.03
C GLU A 180 -15.86 -44.10 -39.47
N ASP A 181 -16.85 -43.45 -40.10
CA ASP A 181 -18.11 -44.05 -40.58
C ASP A 181 -18.20 -44.17 -42.13
N ASP A 182 -17.11 -43.93 -42.85
CA ASP A 182 -16.93 -44.20 -44.31
C ASP A 182 -15.82 -45.26 -44.51
#